data_AF-A0A1D2R018-F1
#
_entry.id   AF-A0A1D2R018-F1
#
_cell.length_a   1.000
_cell.length_b   1.000
_cell.length_c   1.000
_cell.angle_alpha   90.00
_cell.angle_beta   90.00
_cell.angle_gamma   90.00
#
_symmetry.space_group_name_H-M   'P 1'
#
loop_
_entity.id
_entity.type
_entity.pdbx_description
1 polymer ?
#
loop_
_entity_poly.entity_id
_entity_poly.type
_entity_poly.pdbx_seq_one_letter_code
_entity_poly.pdbx_strand_id
1 'polypeptide(L)'
;MRLWSIHPKYLDAKGLVALWREALLAREVLRGEIKRYGNHPQLRRFRDHPLPEKAIENYLIEIRKEAEKRGYDFNKRKTGRRHPIEKIPVTSGQLRYEFNWLCSKLQKRDAPRYRELTSVREIEPNPIFEVTEGGIEEWEKVNPDAAVKIPETLLQR
;
A
#
# COMPACT_ATOMS: atom_id res chain seq x y z
N MET A 1 8.69 7.88 -0.03
CA MET A 1 7.23 7.71 0.10
C MET A 1 6.80 6.56 -0.77
N ARG A 2 6.21 5.53 -0.18
CA ARG A 2 5.60 4.38 -0.84
C ARG A 2 4.31 4.05 -0.09
N LEU A 3 3.19 4.38 -0.71
CA LEU A 3 1.86 3.99 -0.26
C LEU A 3 1.51 2.69 -0.97
N TRP A 4 1.16 1.64 -0.23
CA TRP A 4 0.85 0.31 -0.76
C TRP A 4 -0.66 0.13 -0.94
N SER A 5 -1.07 -0.32 -2.12
CA SER A 5 -2.42 -0.76 -2.46
C SER A 5 -2.69 -2.20 -2.04
N ILE A 6 -1.66 -3.03 -1.83
CA ILE A 6 -1.79 -4.36 -1.21
C ILE A 6 -2.16 -4.24 0.27
N HIS A 7 -2.83 -5.27 0.80
CA HIS A 7 -3.23 -5.30 2.21
C HIS A 7 -2.00 -5.17 3.13
N PRO A 8 -2.03 -4.31 4.17
CA PRO A 8 -0.89 -4.10 5.08
C PRO A 8 -0.44 -5.39 5.79
N LYS A 9 -1.33 -6.40 5.83
CA LYS A 9 -1.05 -7.76 6.31
C LYS A 9 0.15 -8.43 5.66
N TYR A 10 0.61 -7.99 4.48
CA TYR A 10 1.75 -8.61 3.81
C TYR A 10 3.09 -8.01 4.25
N LEU A 11 3.10 -6.76 4.69
CA LEU A 11 4.34 -6.05 5.07
C LEU A 11 5.03 -6.71 6.26
N ASP A 12 6.37 -6.65 6.29
CA ASP A 12 7.19 -6.91 7.46
C ASP A 12 7.07 -5.78 8.49
N ALA A 13 7.61 -5.98 9.69
CA ALA A 13 7.60 -4.98 10.76
C ALA A 13 8.16 -3.62 10.29
N LYS A 14 9.31 -3.64 9.59
CA LYS A 14 9.95 -2.43 9.05
C LYS A 14 9.07 -1.76 7.99
N GLY A 15 8.47 -2.54 7.09
CA GLY A 15 7.56 -2.05 6.05
C GLY A 15 6.31 -1.40 6.63
N LEU A 16 5.70 -1.99 7.66
CA LEU A 16 4.49 -1.47 8.30
C LEU A 16 4.76 -0.13 9.02
N VAL A 17 5.87 -0.03 9.75
CA VAL A 17 6.26 1.22 10.43
C VAL A 17 6.62 2.32 9.42
N ALA A 18 7.32 1.97 8.33
CA ALA A 18 7.61 2.92 7.26
C ALA A 18 6.32 3.41 6.58
N LEU A 19 5.41 2.50 6.25
CA LEU A 19 4.12 2.83 5.63
C LEU A 19 3.32 3.80 6.51
N TRP A 20 3.26 3.57 7.82
CA TRP A 20 2.58 4.47 8.74
C TRP A 20 3.11 5.90 8.67
N ARG A 21 4.44 6.07 8.73
CA ARG A 21 5.08 7.40 8.66
C ARG A 21 4.84 8.07 7.31
N GLU A 22 4.92 7.32 6.23
CA GLU A 22 4.73 7.84 4.87
C GLU A 22 3.26 8.18 4.59
N ALA A 23 2.30 7.44 5.14
CA ALA A 23 0.87 7.75 5.05
C ALA A 23 0.51 9.01 5.85
N LEU A 24 1.12 9.23 7.01
CA LEU A 24 0.94 10.48 7.76
C LEU A 24 1.49 11.67 6.97
N LEU A 25 2.67 11.53 6.38
CA LEU A 25 3.23 12.54 5.48
C LEU A 25 2.31 12.79 4.28
N ALA A 26 1.78 11.73 3.66
CA ALA A 26 0.85 11.85 2.54
C ALA A 26 -0.41 12.64 2.92
N ARG A 27 -0.95 12.45 4.14
CA ARG A 27 -2.07 13.24 4.62
C ARG A 27 -1.74 14.73 4.69
N GLU A 28 -0.62 15.10 5.30
CA GLU A 28 -0.26 16.53 5.42
C GLU A 28 0.02 17.16 4.05
N VAL A 29 0.53 16.38 3.09
CA VAL A 29 0.66 16.83 1.69
C VAL A 29 -0.70 17.02 1.02
N LEU A 30 -1.66 16.11 1.25
CA LEU A 30 -3.02 16.21 0.70
C LEU A 30 -3.83 17.36 1.31
N ARG A 31 -3.55 17.74 2.56
CA ARG A 31 -4.11 18.93 3.23
C ARG A 31 -3.46 20.24 2.81
N GLY A 32 -2.39 20.20 2.02
CA GLY A 32 -1.62 21.38 1.62
C GLY A 32 -0.74 21.97 2.73
N GLU A 33 -0.61 21.29 3.89
CA GLU A 33 0.24 21.71 5.00
C GLU A 33 1.73 21.56 4.67
N ILE A 34 2.06 20.59 3.80
CA ILE A 34 3.43 20.32 3.35
C ILE A 34 3.50 20.38 1.82
N LYS A 35 4.30 21.32 1.29
CA LYS A 35 4.54 21.47 -0.16
C LYS A 35 5.48 20.39 -0.72
N ARG A 36 6.46 19.97 0.07
CA ARG A 36 7.41 18.92 -0.33
C ARG A 36 6.65 17.61 -0.56
N TYR A 37 7.03 16.86 -1.59
CA TYR A 37 6.33 15.64 -2.03
C TYR A 37 4.94 15.88 -2.64
N GLY A 38 4.55 17.14 -2.90
CA GLY A 38 3.33 17.46 -3.63
C GLY A 38 3.25 16.72 -4.98
N ASN A 39 4.33 16.69 -5.76
CA ASN A 39 4.33 16.00 -7.06
C ASN A 39 4.60 14.48 -6.95
N HIS A 40 4.46 13.89 -5.76
CA HIS A 40 4.66 12.45 -5.62
C HIS A 40 3.57 11.68 -6.39
N PRO A 41 3.93 10.81 -7.34
CA PRO A 41 2.96 10.30 -8.30
C PRO A 41 1.94 9.36 -7.65
N GLN A 42 2.33 8.64 -6.58
CA GLN A 42 1.40 7.79 -5.82
C GLN A 42 0.28 8.56 -5.10
N LEU A 43 0.40 9.88 -4.94
CA LEU A 43 -0.69 10.69 -4.39
C LEU A 43 -1.80 10.95 -5.42
N ARG A 44 -1.53 10.74 -6.72
CA ARG A 44 -2.50 10.94 -7.81
C ARG A 44 -3.82 10.21 -7.55
N ARG A 45 -3.75 8.91 -7.25
CA ARG A 45 -4.95 8.10 -6.92
C ARG A 45 -5.77 8.59 -5.71
N PHE A 46 -5.15 9.30 -4.76
CA PHE A 46 -5.88 9.92 -3.66
C PHE A 46 -6.46 11.28 -4.05
N ARG A 47 -5.76 12.06 -4.89
CA ARG A 47 -6.22 13.36 -5.39
C ARG A 47 -7.38 13.23 -6.37
N ASP A 48 -7.35 12.19 -7.18
CA ASP A 48 -8.39 11.92 -8.18
C ASP A 48 -9.67 11.41 -7.50
N HIS A 49 -9.61 11.03 -6.22
CA HIS A 49 -10.79 10.71 -5.43
C HIS A 49 -11.56 12.00 -5.05
N PRO A 50 -12.90 12.03 -5.09
CA PRO A 50 -13.69 13.23 -4.77
C PRO A 50 -13.48 13.78 -3.35
N LEU A 51 -12.99 12.93 -2.44
CA LEU A 51 -12.74 13.26 -1.02
C LEU A 51 -11.32 12.79 -0.60
N PRO A 52 -10.24 13.44 -1.04
CA PRO A 52 -8.86 12.98 -0.83
C PRO A 52 -8.47 12.84 0.64
N GLU A 53 -8.83 13.82 1.46
CA GLU A 53 -8.51 13.83 2.89
C GLU A 53 -9.22 12.70 3.66
N LYS A 54 -10.49 12.43 3.33
CA LYS A 54 -11.24 11.33 3.94
C LYS A 54 -10.68 9.98 3.52
N ALA A 55 -10.20 9.87 2.28
CA ALA A 55 -9.60 8.65 1.76
C ALA A 55 -8.27 8.31 2.44
N ILE A 56 -7.38 9.30 2.65
CA ILE A 56 -6.13 9.06 3.37
C ILE A 56 -6.35 8.81 4.88
N GLU A 57 -7.40 9.37 5.49
CA GLU A 57 -7.79 9.01 6.87
C GLU A 57 -8.25 7.55 6.96
N ASN A 58 -9.12 7.10 6.05
CA ASN A 58 -9.52 5.69 5.97
C ASN A 58 -8.31 4.78 5.73
N TYR A 59 -7.35 5.20 4.90
CA TYR A 59 -6.10 4.46 4.68
C TYR A 59 -5.28 4.28 5.96
N LEU A 60 -5.09 5.38 6.71
CA LEU A 60 -4.40 5.38 8.00
C LEU A 60 -5.09 4.49 9.03
N ILE A 61 -6.43 4.44 9.02
CA ILE A 61 -7.20 3.54 9.87
C ILE A 61 -6.90 2.08 9.56
N GLU A 62 -6.86 1.68 8.28
CA GLU A 62 -6.56 0.29 7.90
C GLU A 62 -5.13 -0.12 8.26
N ILE A 63 -4.15 0.79 8.12
CA ILE A 63 -2.78 0.57 8.58
C ILE A 63 -2.73 0.38 10.10
N ARG A 64 -3.42 1.25 10.85
CA ARG A 64 -3.48 1.16 12.32
C ARG A 64 -4.15 -0.13 12.79
N LYS A 65 -5.25 -0.56 12.17
CA LYS A 65 -5.93 -1.82 12.52
C LYS A 65 -4.98 -3.02 12.38
N GLU A 66 -4.21 -3.08 11.30
CA GLU A 66 -3.22 -4.13 11.11
C GLU A 66 -2.08 -4.03 12.14
N ALA A 67 -1.67 -2.81 12.50
CA ALA A 67 -0.68 -2.59 13.55
C ALA A 67 -1.18 -3.07 14.91
N GLU A 68 -2.40 -2.73 15.29
CA GLU A 68 -3.07 -3.16 16.53
C GLU A 68 -3.20 -4.69 16.60
N LYS A 69 -3.60 -5.33 15.49
CA LYS A 69 -3.66 -6.80 15.38
C LYS A 69 -2.31 -7.48 15.67
N ARG A 70 -1.20 -6.80 15.40
CA ARG A 70 0.17 -7.29 15.65
C ARG A 70 0.77 -6.78 16.97
N GLY A 71 0.02 -6.06 17.79
CA GLY A 71 0.47 -5.54 19.08
C GLY A 71 1.29 -4.24 19.01
N TYR A 72 1.26 -3.51 17.90
CA TYR A 72 1.88 -2.17 17.80
C TYR A 72 0.93 -1.07 18.30
N ASP A 73 1.47 -0.11 19.05
CA ASP A 73 0.74 1.06 19.53
C ASP A 73 0.94 2.28 18.61
N PHE A 74 0.27 2.26 17.45
CA PHE A 74 0.23 3.44 16.58
C PHE A 74 -0.77 4.47 17.11
N ASN A 75 -0.29 5.70 17.30
CA ASN A 75 -1.09 6.78 17.88
C ASN A 75 -2.42 7.00 17.12
N LYS A 76 -3.52 6.56 17.72
CA LYS A 76 -4.88 6.63 17.18
C LYS A 76 -5.34 8.04 16.84
N ARG A 77 -4.88 9.05 17.59
CA ARG A 77 -5.19 10.48 17.33
C ARG A 77 -4.66 10.95 15.97
N LYS A 78 -3.70 10.24 15.40
CA LYS A 78 -3.14 10.53 14.07
C LYS A 78 -3.87 9.86 12.91
N THR A 79 -4.97 9.12 13.12
CA THR A 79 -5.70 8.49 11.99
C THR A 79 -6.87 9.29 11.44
N GLY A 80 -7.47 10.20 12.21
CA GLY A 80 -8.73 10.84 11.84
C GLY A 80 -9.95 9.98 12.20
N ARG A 81 -11.06 10.14 11.48
CA ARG A 81 -12.31 9.36 11.68
C ARG A 81 -12.58 8.47 10.48
N ARG A 82 -13.37 7.40 10.67
CA ARG A 82 -13.84 6.56 9.56
C ARG A 82 -14.93 7.31 8.81
N HIS A 83 -14.80 7.38 7.49
CA HIS A 83 -15.79 8.02 6.61
C HIS A 83 -16.44 7.02 5.65
N PRO A 84 -17.74 7.15 5.35
CA PRO A 84 -18.39 6.42 4.26
C PRO A 84 -18.02 7.10 2.93
N ILE A 85 -17.04 6.53 2.24
CA ILE A 85 -16.58 7.01 0.93
C ILE A 85 -16.48 5.82 -0.02
N GLU A 86 -16.53 6.11 -1.31
CA GLU A 86 -16.21 5.13 -2.34
C GLU A 86 -14.77 4.64 -2.21
N LYS A 87 -14.54 3.41 -2.68
CA LYS A 87 -13.19 2.85 -2.74
C LYS A 87 -12.41 3.51 -3.87
N ILE A 88 -11.09 3.54 -3.71
CA ILE A 88 -10.18 4.01 -4.77
C ILE A 88 -9.95 2.84 -5.74
N PRO A 89 -10.19 3.00 -7.05
CA PRO A 89 -9.85 1.96 -8.02
C PRO A 89 -8.33 1.73 -8.03
N VAL A 90 -7.93 0.47 -8.15
CA VAL A 90 -6.54 0.07 -8.41
C VAL A 90 -6.52 -1.10 -9.37
N THR A 91 -5.65 -1.05 -10.36
CA THR A 91 -5.54 -2.15 -11.31
C THR A 91 -4.97 -3.43 -10.69
N SER A 92 -5.40 -4.58 -11.20
CA SER A 92 -4.83 -5.88 -10.83
C SER A 92 -3.33 -5.97 -11.14
N GLY A 93 -2.87 -5.35 -12.24
CA GLY A 93 -1.45 -5.26 -12.60
C GLY A 93 -0.63 -4.47 -11.58
N GLN A 94 -1.18 -3.40 -11.02
CA GLN A 94 -0.54 -2.68 -9.94
C GLN A 94 -0.39 -3.55 -8.69
N LEU A 95 -1.45 -4.22 -8.22
CA LEU A 95 -1.36 -5.09 -7.04
C LEU A 95 -0.28 -6.17 -7.20
N ARG A 96 -0.23 -6.83 -8.37
CA ARG A 96 0.82 -7.81 -8.68
C ARG A 96 2.21 -7.18 -8.63
N TYR A 97 2.39 -6.02 -9.26
CA TYR A 97 3.66 -5.30 -9.24
C TYR A 97 4.12 -4.98 -7.80
N GLU A 98 3.21 -4.44 -6.98
CA GLU A 98 3.53 -4.11 -5.59
C GLU A 98 3.89 -5.35 -4.77
N PHE A 99 3.12 -6.43 -4.90
CA PHE A 99 3.37 -7.66 -4.17
C PHE A 99 4.73 -8.27 -4.54
N ASN A 100 5.06 -8.29 -5.83
CA ASN A 100 6.36 -8.77 -6.32
C ASN A 100 7.50 -7.86 -5.83
N TRP A 101 7.29 -6.55 -5.85
CA TRP A 101 8.25 -5.59 -5.31
C TRP A 101 8.49 -5.80 -3.81
N LEU A 102 7.44 -6.06 -3.03
CA LEU A 102 7.59 -6.42 -1.62
C LEU A 102 8.41 -7.71 -1.45
N CYS A 103 8.07 -8.76 -2.21
CA CYS A 103 8.76 -10.04 -2.15
C CYS A 103 10.26 -9.91 -2.46
N SER A 104 10.65 -9.11 -3.46
CA SER A 104 12.07 -8.88 -3.80
C SER A 104 12.85 -8.21 -2.66
N LYS A 105 12.19 -7.31 -1.90
CA LYS A 105 12.80 -6.69 -0.71
C LYS A 105 12.91 -7.68 0.45
N LEU A 106 11.87 -8.48 0.68
CA LEU A 106 11.83 -9.44 1.79
C LEU A 106 12.81 -10.59 1.58
N GLN A 107 13.02 -11.05 0.34
CA GLN A 107 14.02 -12.08 0.03
C GLN A 107 15.40 -11.76 0.64
N LYS A 108 15.78 -10.47 0.67
CA LYS A 108 17.08 -10.03 1.21
C LYS A 108 17.08 -9.77 2.71
N ARG A 109 15.94 -9.37 3.29
CA ARG A 109 15.90 -8.82 4.67
C ARG A 109 15.03 -9.59 5.67
N ASP A 110 14.17 -10.49 5.19
CA ASP A 110 13.22 -11.25 6.00
C ASP A 110 12.80 -12.54 5.25
N ALA A 111 13.70 -13.53 5.25
CA ALA A 111 13.51 -14.79 4.55
C ALA A 111 12.31 -15.63 5.07
N PRO A 112 12.00 -15.69 6.39
CA PRO A 112 10.77 -16.32 6.87
C PRO A 112 9.53 -15.69 6.26
N ARG A 113 9.42 -14.35 6.31
CA ARG A 113 8.26 -13.65 5.76
C ARG A 113 8.12 -13.83 4.25
N TYR A 114 9.24 -13.79 3.53
CA TYR A 114 9.27 -14.08 2.09
C TYR A 114 8.65 -15.45 1.78
N ARG A 115 9.01 -16.51 2.52
CA ARG A 115 8.47 -17.88 2.33
C ARG A 115 6.96 -17.97 2.58
N GLU A 116 6.44 -17.21 3.54
CA GLU A 116 4.99 -17.12 3.75
C GLU A 116 4.31 -16.50 2.52
N LEU A 117 4.87 -15.40 2.01
CA LEU A 117 4.32 -14.69 0.87
C LEU A 117 4.40 -15.46 -0.45
N THR A 118 5.39 -16.35 -0.63
CA THR A 118 5.46 -17.19 -1.84
C THR A 118 4.32 -18.19 -1.97
N SER A 119 3.57 -18.42 -0.87
CA SER A 119 2.42 -19.33 -0.84
C SER A 119 1.09 -18.61 -1.08
N VAL A 120 1.09 -17.28 -1.16
CA VAL A 120 -0.11 -16.48 -1.42
C VAL A 120 -0.57 -16.69 -2.87
N ARG A 121 -1.82 -17.10 -3.05
CA ARG A 121 -2.44 -17.31 -4.37
C ARG A 121 -3.28 -16.14 -4.85
N GLU A 122 -3.85 -15.40 -3.91
CA GLU A 122 -4.69 -14.24 -4.18
C GLU A 122 -4.17 -13.04 -3.36
N ILE A 123 -3.86 -11.96 -4.06
CA ILE A 123 -3.32 -10.73 -3.46
C ILE A 123 -4.49 -9.87 -3.03
N GLU A 124 -4.71 -9.79 -1.72
CA GLU A 124 -5.76 -8.95 -1.17
C GLU A 124 -5.37 -7.46 -1.24
N PRO A 125 -6.26 -6.59 -1.72
CA PRO A 125 -6.05 -5.15 -1.65
C PRO A 125 -6.18 -4.67 -0.20
N ASN A 126 -5.60 -3.51 0.10
CA ASN A 126 -5.98 -2.75 1.28
C ASN A 126 -7.49 -2.39 1.16
N PRO A 127 -8.30 -2.51 2.25
CA PRO A 127 -9.76 -2.41 2.17
C PRO A 127 -10.32 -1.10 1.61
N ILE A 128 -9.51 -0.04 1.49
CA ILE A 128 -9.92 1.21 0.86
C ILE A 128 -9.87 1.17 -0.67
N PHE A 129 -9.29 0.12 -1.26
CA PHE A 129 -9.16 -0.03 -2.70
C PHE A 129 -10.14 -1.07 -3.24
N GLU A 130 -10.55 -0.87 -4.48
CA GLU A 130 -11.31 -1.81 -5.28
C GLU A 130 -10.48 -2.21 -6.49
N VAL A 131 -10.40 -3.51 -6.77
CA VAL A 131 -9.55 -4.02 -7.85
C VAL A 131 -10.29 -3.96 -9.16
N THR A 132 -9.68 -3.33 -10.16
CA THR A 132 -10.17 -3.31 -11.54
C THR A 132 -9.19 -4.05 -12.45
N GLU A 133 -9.68 -4.51 -13.61
CA GLU A 133 -8.80 -5.07 -14.63
C GLU A 133 -7.88 -3.96 -15.21
N GLY A 134 -6.62 -4.31 -15.50
CA GLY A 134 -5.64 -3.36 -16.04
C GLY A 134 -4.18 -3.73 -15.76
N GLY A 135 -3.28 -3.01 -16.43
CA GLY A 135 -1.82 -3.13 -16.30
C GLY A 135 -1.26 -2.45 -15.04
N ILE A 136 0.02 -2.10 -15.03
CA ILE A 136 0.60 -1.27 -13.96
C ILE A 136 0.01 0.14 -14.08
N GLU A 137 -0.27 0.78 -12.95
CA GLU A 137 -0.82 2.13 -12.93
C GLU A 137 0.16 3.15 -13.52
N GLU A 138 -0.33 4.11 -14.31
CA GLU A 138 0.50 5.10 -15.00
C GLU A 138 1.34 5.97 -14.04
N TRP A 139 0.87 6.14 -12.81
CA TRP A 139 1.58 6.87 -11.77
C TRP A 139 2.71 6.06 -11.14
N GLU A 140 2.81 4.76 -11.37
CA GLU A 140 3.84 3.94 -10.76
C GLU A 140 5.18 4.16 -11.47
N LYS A 141 6.20 4.47 -10.67
CA LYS A 141 7.57 4.55 -11.17
C LYS A 141 8.17 3.14 -11.11
N VAL A 142 8.05 2.41 -12.21
CA VAL A 142 8.51 1.02 -12.32
C VAL A 142 10.02 0.93 -12.11
N ASN A 143 10.45 0.05 -11.23
CA ASN A 143 11.85 -0.31 -11.08
C ASN A 143 12.15 -1.57 -11.91
N PRO A 144 13.15 -1.57 -12.80
CA PRO A 144 13.52 -2.73 -13.61
C PRO A 144 13.79 -4.00 -12.79
N ASP A 145 14.35 -3.86 -11.57
CA ASP A 145 14.69 -4.98 -10.70
C ASP A 145 13.45 -5.69 -10.09
N ALA A 146 12.26 -5.08 -10.21
CA ALA A 146 11.00 -5.66 -9.75
C ALA A 146 10.46 -6.75 -10.68
N ALA A 147 10.92 -6.77 -11.93
CA ALA A 147 10.37 -7.61 -12.99
C ALA A 147 10.80 -9.09 -12.90
N VAL A 148 11.71 -9.43 -11.98
CA VAL A 148 12.30 -10.77 -11.91
C VAL A 148 12.11 -11.36 -10.52
N LYS A 149 11.55 -12.60 -10.51
CA LYS A 149 11.26 -13.51 -9.39
C LYS A 149 9.80 -13.52 -8.93
N ILE A 150 8.97 -14.10 -9.80
CA ILE A 150 7.72 -14.74 -9.40
C ILE A 150 8.08 -16.11 -8.80
N PRO A 151 7.56 -16.51 -7.64
CA PRO A 151 7.45 -17.93 -7.31
C PRO A 151 6.48 -18.55 -8.33
N GLU A 152 6.88 -19.62 -9.02
CA GLU A 152 6.09 -20.29 -10.09
C GLU A 152 4.61 -20.54 -9.74
N THR A 153 4.27 -20.54 -8.44
CA THR A 153 2.92 -20.68 -7.89
C THR A 153 1.91 -19.60 -8.33
N LEU A 154 2.36 -18.42 -8.80
CA LEU A 154 1.48 -17.35 -9.29
C LEU A 154 1.33 -17.30 -10.83
N LEU A 155 2.12 -18.10 -11.56
CA LEU A 155 2.06 -18.17 -13.04
C LEU A 155 1.16 -19.29 -13.56
N GLN A 156 0.64 -20.16 -12.68
CA GLN A 156 -0.28 -21.23 -13.07
C GLN A 156 -1.74 -20.78 -12.91
N ARG A 157 -2.23 -20.02 -13.88
CA ARG A 157 -3.53 -20.18 -14.56
C ARG A 157 -3.70 -19.13 -15.65
#